data_AF-A0AA35UHV7-F1
#
_entry.id   AF-A0AA35UHV7-F1
#
_cell.length_a   1.000
_cell.length_b   1.000
_cell.length_c   1.000
_cell.angle_alpha   90.00
_cell.angle_beta   90.00
_cell.angle_gamma   90.00
#
_symmetry.space_group_name_H-M   'P 1'
#
loop_
_entity.id
_entity.type
_entity.pdbx_description
1 polymer ?
#
loop_
_entity_poly.entity_id
_entity_poly.type
_entity_poly.pdbx_seq_one_letter_code
_entity_poly.pdbx_strand_id
1 'polypeptide(L)'
;MYNDMATGVAEGTVIFPTAHGGGYKFYEVAPYWTVTGFGAMNQNILTINANTAAKLPADVMAIIEEEALVYSAAVNEDAWVNYEKGLDKLVKVGEEKGLSDTVYYLPMDQQVIWAETIKDWPNTRANDIMNEYGVDGIKIMDEYMDMMEAEGHEWPVRFQFSKL
;
A
#
# COMPACT_ATOMS: atom_id res chain seq x y z
N MET A 1 -8.08 0.18 17.03
CA MET A 1 -6.62 0.24 16.81
C MET A 1 -5.90 1.05 17.88
N TYR A 2 -6.03 2.39 17.97
CA TYR A 2 -5.35 3.18 19.03
C TYR A 2 -5.62 2.59 20.42
N ASN A 3 -6.89 2.44 20.78
CA ASN A 3 -7.29 1.92 22.08
C ASN A 3 -6.85 0.47 22.30
N ASP A 4 -6.82 -0.35 21.25
CA ASP A 4 -6.37 -1.75 21.37
C ASP A 4 -4.88 -1.80 21.70
N MET A 5 -4.07 -0.94 21.07
CA MET A 5 -2.65 -0.79 21.41
C MET A 5 -2.45 -0.16 22.79
N ALA A 6 -3.23 0.87 23.12
CA ALA A 6 -3.16 1.57 24.41
C ALA A 6 -3.53 0.66 25.60
N THR A 7 -4.43 -0.29 25.39
CA THR A 7 -4.90 -1.23 26.42
C THR A 7 -4.18 -2.58 26.40
N GLY A 8 -3.25 -2.79 25.45
CA GLY A 8 -2.51 -4.04 25.31
C GLY A 8 -3.30 -5.20 24.70
N VAL A 9 -4.46 -4.95 24.09
CA VAL A 9 -5.19 -5.93 23.28
C VAL A 9 -4.45 -6.24 21.99
N ALA A 10 -3.71 -5.27 21.46
CA ALA A 10 -2.80 -5.44 20.33
C ALA A 10 -1.41 -4.89 20.67
N GLU A 11 -0.34 -5.53 20.19
CA GLU A 11 1.03 -5.07 20.40
C GLU A 11 1.53 -4.14 19.28
N GLY A 12 0.78 -4.05 18.17
CA GLY A 12 1.13 -3.22 17.02
C GLY A 12 0.10 -3.35 15.90
N THR A 13 0.42 -2.74 14.75
CA THR A 13 -0.43 -2.82 13.56
C THR A 13 0.38 -2.65 12.27
N VAL A 14 -0.13 -3.24 11.18
CA VAL A 14 0.27 -2.89 9.81
C VAL A 14 -0.62 -1.77 9.31
N ILE A 15 -0.04 -0.62 8.97
CA ILE A 15 -0.75 0.53 8.42
C ILE A 15 0.19 1.37 7.56
N PHE A 16 -0.21 2.56 7.12
CA PHE A 16 0.64 3.50 6.39
C PHE A 16 1.08 4.67 7.31
N PRO A 17 2.25 5.29 7.07
CA PRO A 17 2.79 6.35 7.94
C PRO A 17 1.88 7.57 8.10
N THR A 18 1.08 7.93 7.08
CA THR A 18 0.17 9.10 7.16
C THR A 18 -0.91 8.91 8.23
N ALA A 19 -1.35 7.68 8.48
CA ALA A 19 -2.25 7.36 9.59
C ALA A 19 -1.50 7.28 10.92
N HIS A 20 -0.36 6.59 10.94
CA HIS A 20 0.42 6.33 12.17
C HIS A 20 1.00 7.62 12.76
N GLY A 21 1.75 8.37 11.94
CA GLY A 21 2.34 9.67 12.24
C GLY A 21 1.33 10.82 12.17
N GLY A 22 0.29 10.72 11.37
CA GLY A 22 -0.68 11.80 11.16
C GLY A 22 -1.94 11.70 12.03
N GLY A 23 -3.08 11.51 11.37
CA GLY A 23 -4.41 11.79 11.94
C GLY A 23 -4.82 10.92 13.13
N TYR A 24 -4.36 9.66 13.19
CA TYR A 24 -4.73 8.75 14.27
C TYR A 24 -3.76 8.73 15.45
N LYS A 25 -2.61 9.39 15.30
CA LYS A 25 -1.62 9.59 16.38
C LYS A 25 -1.16 8.29 17.06
N PHE A 26 -1.08 7.18 16.33
CA PHE A 26 -0.67 5.91 16.90
C PHE A 26 0.74 5.95 17.51
N TYR A 27 1.60 6.87 17.07
CA TYR A 27 2.92 7.15 17.68
C TYR A 27 2.88 7.48 19.19
N GLU A 28 1.72 7.82 19.74
CA GLU A 28 1.56 8.06 21.17
C GLU A 28 1.67 6.77 21.98
N VAL A 29 1.17 5.66 21.42
CA VAL A 29 1.06 4.34 22.08
C VAL A 29 1.90 3.25 21.41
N ALA A 30 2.35 3.47 20.18
CA ALA A 30 3.22 2.60 19.39
C ALA A 30 4.31 3.45 18.73
N PRO A 31 5.40 3.78 19.46
CA PRO A 31 6.37 4.79 19.01
C PRO A 31 7.36 4.28 17.95
N TYR A 32 7.44 2.97 17.73
CA TYR A 32 8.33 2.37 16.74
C TYR A 32 7.57 2.02 15.46
N TRP A 33 8.24 2.21 14.34
CA TRP A 33 7.75 1.94 13.00
C TRP A 33 8.81 1.19 12.20
N THR A 34 8.39 0.15 11.49
CA THR A 34 9.25 -0.56 10.54
C THR A 34 8.70 -0.41 9.13
N VAL A 35 9.51 0.15 8.23
CA VAL A 35 9.26 0.13 6.79
C VAL A 35 9.66 -1.25 6.28
N THR A 36 8.67 -2.12 6.05
CA THR A 36 8.88 -3.55 5.76
C THR A 36 9.11 -3.86 4.29
N GLY A 37 8.72 -2.97 3.37
CA GLY A 37 8.79 -3.22 1.93
C GLY A 37 7.69 -4.13 1.39
N PHE A 38 6.56 -4.29 2.08
CA PHE A 38 5.41 -5.10 1.60
C PHE A 38 4.71 -4.59 0.33
N GLY A 39 5.25 -3.56 -0.32
CA GLY A 39 4.72 -2.97 -1.53
C GLY A 39 3.69 -1.86 -1.29
N ALA A 40 3.25 -1.26 -2.39
CA ALA A 40 2.25 -0.22 -2.37
C ALA A 40 0.85 -0.79 -2.11
N MET A 41 0.04 -0.07 -1.35
CA MET A 41 -1.38 -0.37 -1.16
C MET A 41 -2.22 0.69 -1.86
N ASN A 42 -3.26 0.28 -2.58
CA ASN A 42 -4.28 1.21 -3.08
C ASN A 42 -4.99 1.85 -1.88
N GLN A 43 -4.79 3.14 -1.67
CA GLN A 43 -5.39 3.87 -0.54
C GLN A 43 -6.81 4.35 -0.84
N ASN A 44 -7.06 4.76 -2.09
CA ASN A 44 -8.29 5.42 -2.49
C ASN A 44 -8.82 4.81 -3.80
N ILE A 45 -10.14 4.74 -3.92
CA ILE A 45 -10.83 4.42 -5.16
C ILE A 45 -11.90 5.49 -5.35
N LEU A 46 -11.85 6.19 -6.48
CA LEU A 46 -12.89 7.14 -6.86
C LEU A 46 -13.96 6.41 -7.67
N THR A 47 -15.20 6.46 -7.22
CA THR A 47 -16.33 5.82 -7.91
C THR A 47 -17.52 6.77 -8.01
N ILE A 48 -18.31 6.62 -9.07
CA ILE A 48 -19.62 7.26 -9.22
C ILE A 48 -20.72 6.19 -9.25
N ASN A 49 -21.87 6.50 -8.66
CA ASN A 49 -23.03 5.61 -8.77
C ASN A 49 -23.49 5.48 -10.23
N ALA A 50 -23.68 4.25 -10.71
CA ALA A 50 -24.04 3.98 -12.11
C ALA A 50 -25.35 4.66 -12.55
N ASN A 51 -26.37 4.71 -11.68
CA ASN A 51 -27.64 5.38 -12.01
C ASN A 51 -27.49 6.91 -12.06
N THR A 52 -26.52 7.48 -11.32
CA THR A 52 -26.18 8.90 -11.41
C THR A 52 -25.43 9.16 -12.71
N ALA A 53 -24.40 8.37 -13.02
CA ALA A 53 -23.64 8.50 -14.27
C ALA A 53 -24.54 8.43 -15.51
N ALA A 54 -25.50 7.49 -15.54
CA ALA A 54 -26.43 7.32 -16.65
C ALA A 54 -27.41 8.50 -16.86
N LYS A 55 -27.56 9.39 -15.86
CA LYS A 55 -28.41 10.58 -15.96
C LYS A 55 -27.63 11.82 -16.41
N LEU A 56 -26.31 11.78 -16.40
CA LEU A 56 -25.48 12.90 -16.77
C LEU A 56 -25.38 13.00 -18.30
N PRO A 57 -25.38 14.22 -18.86
CA PRO A 57 -25.04 14.42 -20.27
C PRO A 57 -23.67 13.81 -20.61
N ALA A 58 -23.53 13.33 -21.85
CA ALA A 58 -22.32 12.62 -22.29
C ALA A 58 -21.07 13.51 -22.26
N ASP A 59 -21.21 14.79 -22.58
CA ASP A 59 -20.14 15.79 -22.47
C ASP A 59 -19.70 16.02 -21.02
N VAL A 60 -20.63 16.01 -20.07
CA VAL A 60 -20.32 16.09 -18.64
C VAL A 60 -19.60 14.84 -18.15
N MET A 61 -20.04 13.65 -18.57
CA MET A 61 -19.35 12.40 -18.21
C MET A 61 -17.94 12.32 -18.78
N ALA A 62 -17.73 12.79 -20.01
CA ALA A 62 -16.40 12.85 -20.61
C ALA A 62 -15.42 13.71 -19.78
N ILE A 63 -15.88 14.88 -19.30
CA ILE A 63 -15.08 15.73 -18.40
C ILE A 63 -14.77 15.02 -17.08
N ILE A 64 -15.76 14.33 -16.50
CA ILE A 64 -15.54 13.59 -15.24
C ILE A 64 -14.50 12.49 -15.42
N GLU A 65 -14.54 11.75 -16.53
CA GLU A 65 -13.58 10.69 -16.84
C GLU A 65 -12.16 11.26 -17.07
N GLU A 66 -12.05 12.37 -17.79
CA GLU A 66 -10.78 13.08 -17.99
C GLU A 66 -10.18 13.56 -16.66
N GLU A 67 -10.98 14.27 -15.84
CA GLU A 67 -10.54 14.79 -14.56
C GLU A 67 -10.29 13.68 -13.52
N ALA A 68 -10.93 12.52 -13.63
CA ALA A 68 -10.66 11.37 -12.77
C ALA A 68 -9.23 10.84 -12.97
N LEU A 69 -8.69 10.89 -14.20
CA LEU A 69 -7.29 10.51 -14.48
C LEU A 69 -6.31 11.53 -13.89
N VAL A 70 -6.61 12.82 -14.04
CA VAL A 70 -5.81 13.91 -13.44
C VAL A 70 -5.80 13.79 -11.92
N TYR A 71 -6.98 13.59 -11.31
CA TYR A 71 -7.14 13.37 -9.89
C TYR A 71 -6.35 12.14 -9.41
N SER A 72 -6.40 11.03 -10.15
CA SER A 72 -5.67 9.82 -9.80
C SER A 72 -4.16 10.06 -9.68
N ALA A 73 -3.56 10.77 -10.63
CA ALA A 73 -2.14 11.14 -10.57
C ALA A 73 -1.86 12.06 -9.37
N ALA A 74 -2.66 13.12 -9.21
CA ALA A 74 -2.47 14.11 -8.15
C ALA A 74 -2.58 13.51 -6.73
N VAL A 75 -3.51 12.58 -6.51
CA VAL A 75 -3.68 11.92 -5.21
C VAL A 75 -2.52 10.98 -4.91
N ASN A 76 -1.96 10.29 -5.90
CA ASN A 76 -0.79 9.45 -5.67
C ASN A 76 0.45 10.28 -5.30
N GLU A 77 0.66 11.43 -5.95
CA GLU A 77 1.74 12.35 -5.60
C GLU A 77 1.55 12.91 -4.17
N ASP A 78 0.35 13.38 -3.83
CA ASP A 78 0.06 13.86 -2.47
C ASP A 78 0.20 12.75 -1.41
N ALA A 79 -0.21 11.52 -1.73
CA ALA A 79 -0.04 10.36 -0.85
C ALA A 79 1.45 10.09 -0.56
N TRP A 80 2.32 10.16 -1.58
CA TRP A 80 3.77 10.00 -1.40
C TRP A 80 4.37 11.11 -0.54
N VAL A 81 4.03 12.36 -0.83
CA VAL A 81 4.49 13.51 -0.02
C VAL A 81 4.06 13.36 1.44
N ASN A 82 2.83 12.92 1.69
CA ASN A 82 2.36 12.71 3.05
C ASN A 82 3.02 11.49 3.71
N TYR A 83 3.33 10.44 2.95
CA TYR A 83 4.06 9.27 3.44
C TYR A 83 5.39 9.70 4.08
N GLU A 84 6.19 10.49 3.35
CA GLU A 84 7.48 11.03 3.84
C GLU A 84 7.28 11.90 5.08
N LYS A 85 6.34 12.85 5.05
CA LYS A 85 6.00 13.68 6.22
C LYS A 85 5.59 12.85 7.44
N GLY A 86 4.89 11.74 7.21
CA GLY A 86 4.49 10.80 8.24
C GLY A 86 5.70 10.19 8.92
N LEU A 87 6.67 9.69 8.14
CA LEU A 87 7.92 9.12 8.66
C LEU A 87 8.75 10.17 9.41
N ASP A 88 8.95 11.35 8.83
CA ASP A 88 9.70 12.44 9.46
C ASP A 88 9.11 12.82 10.83
N LYS A 89 7.78 12.87 10.91
CA LYS A 89 7.10 13.14 12.18
C LYS A 89 7.34 12.04 13.21
N LEU A 90 7.41 10.77 12.80
CA LEU A 90 7.72 9.66 13.72
C LEU A 90 9.14 9.74 14.26
N VAL A 91 10.10 10.12 13.42
CA VAL A 91 11.49 10.39 13.85
C VAL A 91 11.49 11.51 14.89
N LYS A 92 10.92 12.67 14.54
CA LYS A 92 10.89 13.85 15.40
C LYS A 92 10.23 13.59 16.75
N VAL A 93 9.07 12.94 16.77
CA VAL A 93 8.39 12.61 18.03
C VAL A 93 9.17 11.60 18.86
N GLY A 94 9.90 10.68 18.21
CA GLY A 94 10.84 9.78 18.85
C GLY A 94 11.93 10.55 19.59
N GLU A 95 12.60 11.48 18.90
CA GLU A 95 13.65 12.33 19.45
C GLU A 95 13.15 13.15 20.65
N GLU A 96 11.98 13.77 20.53
CA GLU A 96 11.33 14.52 21.62
C GLU A 96 11.06 13.67 22.87
N LYS A 97 10.86 12.35 22.69
CA LYS A 97 10.67 11.36 23.76
C LYS A 97 11.98 10.72 24.22
N GLY A 98 13.13 11.09 23.66
CA GLY A 98 14.42 10.46 23.95
C GLY A 98 14.54 9.02 23.42
N LEU A 99 13.74 8.67 22.40
CA LEU A 99 13.81 7.39 21.71
C LEU A 99 14.74 7.50 20.50
N SER A 100 15.46 6.43 20.22
CA SER A 100 16.27 6.27 19.00
C SER A 100 15.63 5.23 18.09
N ASP A 101 15.94 5.30 16.79
CA ASP A 101 15.52 4.33 15.79
C ASP A 101 13.99 4.09 15.73
N THR A 102 13.20 5.15 15.92
CA THR A 102 11.72 5.07 15.86
C THR A 102 11.21 4.76 14.46
N VAL A 103 12.00 5.03 13.42
CA VAL A 103 11.76 4.55 12.07
C VAL A 103 12.92 3.65 11.66
N TYR A 104 12.62 2.38 11.46
CA TYR A 104 13.57 1.37 11.00
C TYR A 104 13.20 0.92 9.59
N TYR A 105 14.19 0.84 8.70
CA TYR A 105 14.00 0.28 7.36
C TYR A 105 14.48 -1.16 7.36
N LEU A 106 13.57 -2.09 7.05
CA LEU A 106 13.91 -3.50 7.00
C LEU A 106 14.92 -3.75 5.86
N PRO A 107 16.13 -4.28 6.15
CA PRO A 107 17.14 -4.52 5.14
C PRO A 107 16.69 -5.56 4.10
N MET A 108 17.21 -5.43 2.87
CA MET A 108 16.82 -6.29 1.74
C MET A 108 16.99 -7.79 2.04
N ASP A 109 18.08 -8.21 2.67
CA ASP A 109 18.32 -9.61 3.05
C ASP A 109 17.22 -10.16 3.99
N GLN A 110 16.69 -9.33 4.89
CA GLN A 110 15.56 -9.71 5.74
C GLN A 110 14.24 -9.74 4.96
N GLN A 111 14.04 -8.82 4.01
CA GLN A 111 12.89 -8.85 3.10
C GLN A 111 12.88 -10.13 2.26
N VAL A 112 14.03 -10.61 1.79
CA VAL A 112 14.15 -11.89 1.04
C VAL A 112 13.64 -13.06 1.89
N ILE A 113 14.01 -13.13 3.17
CA ILE A 113 13.56 -14.23 4.06
C ILE A 113 12.03 -14.26 4.14
N TRP A 114 11.40 -13.09 4.29
CA TRP A 114 9.95 -13.00 4.39
C TRP A 114 9.27 -13.33 3.06
N ALA A 115 9.78 -12.82 1.95
CA ALA A 115 9.26 -13.08 0.61
C ALA A 115 9.38 -14.57 0.23
N GLU A 116 10.51 -15.22 0.51
CA GLU A 116 10.71 -16.66 0.29
C GLU A 116 9.73 -17.51 1.12
N THR A 117 9.41 -17.08 2.35
CA THR A 117 8.46 -17.79 3.22
C THR A 117 7.06 -17.87 2.61
N ILE A 118 6.69 -16.90 1.77
CA ILE A 118 5.36 -16.82 1.14
C ILE A 118 5.41 -17.04 -0.37
N LYS A 119 6.51 -17.51 -0.96
CA LYS A 119 6.72 -17.49 -2.42
C LYS A 119 5.64 -18.19 -3.26
N ASP A 120 5.00 -19.21 -2.71
CA ASP A 120 3.94 -19.97 -3.40
C ASP A 120 2.56 -19.30 -3.28
N TRP A 121 2.40 -18.41 -2.29
CA TRP A 121 1.13 -17.76 -1.98
C TRP A 121 0.67 -16.80 -3.09
N PRO A 122 1.50 -15.90 -3.65
CA PRO A 122 1.12 -15.06 -4.78
C PRO A 122 0.60 -15.87 -5.98
N ASN A 123 1.26 -16.97 -6.34
CA ASN A 123 0.80 -17.82 -7.45
C ASN A 123 -0.53 -18.51 -7.14
N THR A 124 -0.71 -18.97 -5.91
CA THR A 124 -1.99 -19.52 -5.44
C THR A 124 -3.11 -18.49 -5.59
N ARG A 125 -2.88 -17.23 -5.16
CA ARG A 125 -3.85 -16.14 -5.28
C ARG A 125 -4.16 -15.76 -6.73
N ALA A 126 -3.16 -15.76 -7.61
CA ALA A 126 -3.37 -15.51 -9.03
C ALA A 126 -4.28 -16.58 -9.67
N ASN A 127 -4.11 -17.85 -9.29
CA ASN A 127 -4.96 -18.94 -9.74
C ASN A 127 -6.37 -18.87 -9.12
N ASP A 128 -6.52 -18.47 -7.85
CA ASP A 128 -7.82 -18.26 -7.22
C ASP A 128 -8.64 -17.22 -7.99
N ILE A 129 -8.03 -16.09 -8.38
CA ILE A 129 -8.68 -15.04 -9.17
C ILE A 129 -9.18 -15.58 -10.52
N MET A 130 -8.36 -16.39 -11.19
CA MET A 130 -8.74 -17.03 -12.44
C MET A 130 -9.91 -17.99 -12.27
N ASN A 131 -9.91 -18.80 -11.22
CA ASN A 131 -10.96 -19.77 -10.96
C ASN A 131 -12.28 -19.11 -10.52
N GLU A 132 -12.21 -18.02 -9.74
CA GLU A 132 -13.39 -17.38 -9.15
C GLU A 132 -14.04 -16.36 -10.11
N TYR A 133 -13.22 -15.59 -10.84
CA TYR A 133 -13.71 -14.46 -11.64
C TYR A 133 -13.53 -14.67 -13.15
N GLY A 134 -12.85 -15.74 -13.58
CA GLY A 134 -12.54 -15.96 -14.99
C GLY A 134 -11.55 -14.94 -15.56
N VAL A 135 -10.83 -14.22 -14.69
CA VAL A 135 -9.84 -13.21 -15.05
C VAL A 135 -8.45 -13.84 -15.03
N ASP A 136 -7.62 -13.59 -16.03
CA ASP A 136 -6.27 -14.14 -16.10
C ASP A 136 -5.33 -13.51 -15.05
N GLY A 137 -5.47 -13.95 -13.80
CA GLY A 137 -4.69 -13.44 -12.67
C GLY A 137 -3.21 -13.75 -12.79
N ILE A 138 -2.83 -14.84 -13.48
CA ILE A 138 -1.43 -15.18 -13.75
C ILE A 138 -0.81 -14.09 -14.63
N LYS A 139 -1.45 -13.79 -15.76
CA LYS A 139 -0.97 -12.77 -16.68
C LYS A 139 -0.92 -11.39 -16.04
N ILE A 140 -1.96 -11.01 -15.30
CA ILE A 140 -2.01 -9.70 -14.61
C ILE A 140 -0.83 -9.53 -13.66
N MET A 141 -0.53 -10.55 -12.86
CA MET A 141 0.54 -10.46 -11.88
C MET A 141 1.92 -10.48 -12.54
N ASP A 142 2.10 -11.25 -13.62
CA ASP A 142 3.36 -11.27 -14.39
C ASP A 142 3.64 -9.90 -15.04
N GLU A 143 2.65 -9.34 -15.74
CA GLU A 143 2.73 -8.01 -16.36
C GLU A 143 2.95 -6.91 -15.32
N TYR A 144 2.26 -6.97 -14.17
CA TYR A 144 2.48 -6.01 -13.08
C TYR A 144 3.94 -6.03 -12.63
N MET A 145 4.52 -7.21 -12.43
CA MET A 145 5.90 -7.25 -11.98
C MET A 145 6.87 -6.72 -13.04
N ASP A 146 6.67 -7.06 -14.32
CA ASP A 146 7.47 -6.53 -15.44
C ASP A 146 7.41 -5.00 -15.52
N MET A 147 6.21 -4.42 -15.33
CA MET A 147 6.03 -2.97 -15.32
C MET A 147 6.83 -2.29 -14.20
N MET A 148 6.79 -2.84 -12.99
CA MET A 148 7.56 -2.29 -11.86
C MET A 148 9.08 -2.41 -12.10
N GLU A 149 9.55 -3.50 -12.71
CA GLU A 149 10.96 -3.66 -13.08
C GLU A 149 11.39 -2.65 -14.13
N ALA A 150 10.53 -2.37 -15.12
CA ALA A 150 10.78 -1.35 -16.12
C ALA A 150 10.89 0.07 -15.52
N GLU A 151 10.24 0.30 -14.37
CA GLU A 151 10.37 1.53 -13.57
C GLU A 151 11.57 1.48 -12.59
N GLY A 152 12.34 0.40 -12.58
CA GLY A 152 13.56 0.24 -11.78
C GLY A 152 13.34 -0.35 -10.38
N HIS A 153 12.18 -0.96 -10.12
CA HIS A 153 11.95 -1.65 -8.85
C HIS A 153 12.80 -2.92 -8.72
N GLU A 154 13.41 -3.10 -7.55
CA GLU A 154 14.16 -4.30 -7.19
C GLU A 154 13.32 -5.19 -6.26
N TRP A 155 12.91 -6.35 -6.75
CA TRP A 155 12.14 -7.31 -5.98
C TRP A 155 13.02 -8.06 -4.97
N PRO A 156 12.59 -8.26 -3.71
CA PRO A 156 13.28 -9.18 -2.80
C PRO A 156 13.25 -10.62 -3.34
N VAL A 157 12.12 -11.03 -3.91
CA VAL A 157 11.97 -12.28 -4.67
C VAL A 157 11.10 -11.98 -5.89
N ARG A 158 11.59 -12.32 -7.08
CA ARG A 158 10.81 -12.32 -8.32
C ARG A 158 9.87 -13.53 -8.31
N PHE A 159 8.65 -13.35 -7.79
CA PHE A 159 7.67 -14.44 -7.73
C PHE A 159 7.41 -15.04 -9.11
N GLN A 160 7.02 -16.32 -9.16
CA GLN A 160 6.79 -17.03 -10.42
C GLN A 160 5.31 -17.37 -10.51
N PHE A 161 4.68 -17.05 -11.64
CA PHE A 161 3.26 -17.29 -11.85
C PHE A 161 3.05 -18.36 -12.91
N SER A 162 2.30 -19.40 -12.55
CA SER A 162 1.98 -20.52 -13.44
C SER A 162 0.66 -21.14 -13.04
N LYS A 163 0.01 -21.80 -14.00
CA LYS A 163 -1.22 -22.53 -13.72
C LYS A 163 -0.94 -23.66 -12.71
N LEU A 164 -1.80 -23.75 -11.69
CA LEU A 164 -1.82 -24.83 -10.69
C LEU A 164 -2.78 -25.95 -11.10
#